data_AF-A0A495L3L9-F1
#
_entry.id   AF-A0A495L3L9-F1
#
_cell.length_a   1.000
_cell.length_b   1.000
_cell.length_c   1.000
_cell.angle_alpha   90.00
_cell.angle_beta   90.00
_cell.angle_gamma   90.00
#
_symmetry.space_group_name_H-M   'P 1'
#
loop_
_entity.id
_entity.type
_entity.pdbx_description
1 polymer ?
#
loop_
_entity_poly.entity_id
_entity_poly.type
_entity_poly.pdbx_seq_one_letter_code
_entity_poly.pdbx_strand_id
1 'polypeptide(L)'
;MKHDTGPAASGPSLGTQLATGMAVTAEHQRVASPDADRAALTAPDWHAMVACVAEEQENGAAVQPGMATTQEFDQAATRLADYLHTRPGLLRALVHSPHLLLDPQSDALPGHWPPARRWRVLAACADTVWAYLERTAPTHSHHRRLLPLAARSRFLALSYPFRFRAGSPPDWGKDELTRQTELVFGRNSGAELVRRANEARQAWAAYLDTYQSHPVLAEAASHDLEEEVAALAFRAGPRSGPLVLSAHRLDEAVLPRAEDVALVDHVLQEHLLPRFSMGAVLESLFLARDHFRPRFWAFLAGAAVVCAVLTPVTVAVLWFAPFADIGPYPWAAVPAALTYLFIGVGVYLYGRQWAMPWLLRLPAASAVGLIVLVALHFDWWQGEGPKWPAVLVLAAASLWYLSVEARNHGVGPVDTYRVDGDASRPQPRWWTTLWRSLTVAGRWTALRRALAVAFIGIAHALLVSVIGTMAILPAFSEEGSALTTVWSGPASDLWTPLFNATTWCLAAGVFSQILWDDQPITASLAHRRWKHGR
;
A
#
# COMPACT_ATOMS: atom_id res chain seq x y z
N MET A 1 -5.05 32.49 12.01
CA MET A 1 -3.83 31.69 12.26
C MET A 1 -3.25 31.28 10.91
N LYS A 2 -2.11 31.85 10.49
CA LYS A 2 -1.31 31.26 9.40
C LYS A 2 -0.77 29.95 9.95
N HIS A 3 -1.24 28.82 9.43
CA HIS A 3 -0.65 27.53 9.77
C HIS A 3 0.75 27.51 9.17
N ASP A 4 1.75 27.53 10.04
CA ASP A 4 3.13 27.24 9.69
C ASP A 4 3.18 25.74 9.34
N THR A 5 2.81 25.43 8.10
CA THR A 5 2.98 24.08 7.55
C THR A 5 4.48 23.89 7.47
N GLY A 6 5.03 23.05 8.34
CA GLY A 6 6.46 22.69 8.31
C GLY A 6 6.91 22.35 6.88
N PRO A 7 8.22 22.45 6.60
CA PRO A 7 8.76 22.34 5.25
C PRO A 7 8.13 21.12 4.56
N ALA A 8 7.36 21.38 3.50
CA ALA A 8 6.69 20.33 2.75
C ALA A 8 7.75 19.31 2.37
N ALA A 9 7.62 18.07 2.86
CA ALA A 9 8.58 17.02 2.58
C ALA A 9 8.77 16.96 1.06
N SER A 10 9.99 17.24 0.59
CA SER A 10 10.31 17.22 -0.83
C SER A 10 10.16 15.78 -1.30
N GLY A 11 9.03 15.49 -1.95
CA GLY A 11 8.80 14.19 -2.57
C GLY A 11 9.88 13.91 -3.63
N PRO A 12 10.09 12.64 -4.00
CA PRO A 12 11.02 12.30 -5.07
C PRO A 12 10.62 13.00 -6.36
N SER A 13 11.61 13.46 -7.14
CA SER A 13 11.36 14.10 -8.44
C SER A 13 10.66 13.14 -9.40
N LEU A 14 9.96 13.66 -10.41
CA LEU A 14 9.31 12.80 -11.42
C LEU A 14 10.31 11.89 -12.12
N GLY A 15 11.52 12.38 -12.41
CA GLY A 15 12.58 11.59 -13.03
C GLY A 15 12.98 10.41 -12.16
N THR A 16 13.14 10.63 -10.85
CA THR A 16 13.39 9.56 -9.88
C THR A 16 12.23 8.57 -9.85
N GLN A 17 10.98 9.02 -9.71
CA GLN A 17 9.81 8.12 -9.69
C GLN A 17 9.71 7.28 -10.97
N LEU A 18 9.99 7.87 -12.13
CA LEU A 18 9.99 7.15 -13.40
C LEU A 18 11.14 6.15 -13.52
N ALA A 19 12.26 6.37 -12.83
CA ALA A 19 13.45 5.51 -12.85
C ALA A 19 13.48 4.46 -11.72
N THR A 20 12.68 4.63 -10.66
CA THR A 20 12.56 3.69 -9.54
C THR A 20 11.35 2.76 -9.70
N GLY A 21 11.14 1.89 -8.71
CA GLY A 21 10.01 0.96 -8.67
C GLY A 21 10.03 0.01 -9.86
N MET A 22 8.91 -0.04 -10.58
CA MET A 22 8.74 -0.97 -11.71
C MET A 22 9.70 -0.74 -12.87
N ALA A 23 10.30 0.44 -13.01
CA ALA A 23 11.27 0.71 -14.06
C ALA A 23 12.55 -0.14 -13.90
N VAL A 24 12.97 -0.38 -12.65
CA VAL A 24 14.14 -1.22 -12.35
C VAL A 24 13.88 -2.67 -12.77
N THR A 25 12.69 -3.19 -12.45
CA THR A 25 12.26 -4.53 -12.88
C THR A 25 12.18 -4.62 -14.40
N ALA A 26 11.62 -3.60 -15.06
CA ALA A 26 11.52 -3.55 -16.51
C ALA A 26 12.88 -3.52 -17.21
N GLU A 27 13.87 -2.85 -16.62
CA GLU A 27 15.23 -2.78 -17.16
C GLU A 27 15.93 -4.14 -17.09
N HIS A 28 15.71 -4.94 -16.03
CA HIS A 28 16.28 -6.30 -15.95
C HIS A 28 15.75 -7.25 -17.02
N GLN A 29 14.50 -7.06 -17.47
CA GLN A 29 13.89 -7.87 -18.52
C GLN A 29 14.22 -7.36 -19.93
N ARG A 30 14.92 -6.24 -20.02
CA ARG A 30 15.13 -5.54 -21.27
C ARG A 30 16.27 -6.19 -22.06
N VAL A 31 16.02 -6.39 -23.36
CA VAL A 31 17.02 -6.93 -24.30
C VAL A 31 17.92 -5.83 -24.88
N ALA A 32 17.39 -4.61 -25.01
CA ALA A 32 18.13 -3.48 -25.57
C ALA A 32 18.97 -2.77 -24.49
N SER A 33 20.16 -2.29 -24.86
CA SER A 33 21.03 -1.57 -23.92
C SER A 33 20.52 -0.15 -23.64
N PRO A 34 20.79 0.42 -22.45
CA PRO A 34 20.54 1.83 -22.15
C PRO A 34 21.10 2.79 -23.20
N ASP A 35 22.26 2.48 -23.78
CA ASP A 35 22.88 3.28 -24.83
C ASP A 35 22.06 3.32 -26.12
N ALA A 36 21.38 2.22 -26.47
CA ALA A 36 20.49 2.17 -27.63
C ALA A 36 19.25 3.06 -27.43
N ASP A 37 18.73 3.16 -26.21
CA ASP A 37 17.64 4.09 -25.90
C ASP A 37 18.10 5.54 -25.98
N ARG A 38 19.27 5.82 -25.41
CA ARG A 38 19.87 7.16 -25.51
C ARG A 38 20.07 7.54 -26.97
N ALA A 39 20.65 6.66 -27.78
CA ALA A 39 20.85 6.91 -29.21
C ALA A 39 19.53 7.10 -29.97
N ALA A 40 18.47 6.37 -29.62
CA ALA A 40 17.15 6.56 -30.22
C ALA A 40 16.52 7.90 -29.83
N LEU A 41 16.71 8.33 -28.57
CA LEU A 41 16.21 9.58 -28.03
C LEU A 41 17.07 10.80 -28.38
N THR A 42 18.28 10.64 -28.91
CA THR A 42 19.14 11.75 -29.37
C THR A 42 19.16 11.87 -30.90
N ALA A 43 18.34 11.09 -31.60
CA ALA A 43 18.26 11.12 -33.04
C ALA A 43 17.78 12.51 -33.53
N PRO A 44 18.41 13.11 -34.56
CA PRO A 44 18.06 14.46 -35.02
C PRO A 44 16.60 14.62 -35.45
N ASP A 45 16.03 13.58 -36.06
CA ASP A 45 14.62 13.55 -36.47
C ASP A 45 13.65 13.45 -35.30
N TRP A 46 14.06 12.79 -34.20
CA TRP A 46 13.32 12.85 -32.95
C TRP A 46 13.29 14.26 -32.37
N HIS A 47 14.41 14.99 -32.36
CA HIS A 47 14.43 16.38 -31.89
C HIS A 47 13.51 17.27 -32.72
N ALA A 48 13.48 17.10 -34.04
CA ALA A 48 12.57 17.82 -34.92
C ALA A 48 11.10 17.50 -34.60
N MET A 49 10.77 16.22 -34.38
CA MET A 49 9.41 15.79 -34.01
C MET A 49 8.98 16.38 -32.66
N VAL A 50 9.85 16.35 -31.65
CA VAL A 50 9.53 16.88 -30.33
C VAL A 50 9.46 18.41 -30.32
N ALA A 51 10.34 19.09 -31.07
CA ALA A 51 10.23 20.53 -31.26
C ALA A 51 8.87 20.89 -31.86
N CYS A 52 8.43 20.16 -32.90
CA CYS A 52 7.10 20.32 -33.49
C CYS A 52 5.99 20.11 -32.45
N VAL A 53 6.00 19.02 -31.67
CA VAL A 53 5.00 18.78 -30.61
C VAL A 53 4.99 19.93 -29.59
N ALA A 54 6.15 20.39 -29.14
CA ALA A 54 6.27 21.47 -28.17
C ALA A 54 5.81 22.82 -28.73
N GLU A 55 6.10 23.10 -29.99
CA GLU A 55 5.65 24.29 -30.71
C GLU A 55 4.13 24.28 -30.90
N GLU A 56 3.52 23.16 -31.27
CA GLU A 56 2.05 23.04 -31.39
C GLU A 56 1.35 23.27 -30.04
N GLN A 57 1.92 22.73 -28.95
CA GLN A 57 1.46 23.02 -27.58
C GLN A 57 1.56 24.52 -27.23
N GLU A 58 2.56 25.23 -27.77
CA GLU A 58 2.80 26.67 -27.54
C GLU A 58 2.08 27.59 -28.52
N ASN A 59 1.74 27.12 -29.72
CA ASN A 59 1.12 27.90 -30.81
C ASN A 59 -0.41 27.85 -30.72
N GLY A 60 -1.00 26.71 -30.34
CA GLY A 60 -2.40 26.68 -29.87
C GLY A 60 -2.60 27.63 -28.67
N ALA A 61 -1.49 27.90 -27.97
CA ALA A 61 -1.18 29.02 -27.08
C ALA A 61 -1.50 30.45 -27.51
N ALA A 62 -1.66 30.74 -28.81
CA ALA A 62 -1.74 32.11 -29.35
C ALA A 62 -3.08 32.43 -30.04
N VAL A 63 -3.78 31.42 -30.56
CA VAL A 63 -5.04 31.57 -31.34
C VAL A 63 -6.24 31.86 -30.44
N GLN A 64 -7.24 32.63 -30.92
CA GLN A 64 -8.37 33.15 -30.13
C GLN A 64 -9.08 32.08 -29.25
N PRO A 65 -9.43 32.40 -27.99
CA PRO A 65 -10.12 31.48 -27.10
C PRO A 65 -11.53 31.17 -27.61
N GLY A 66 -11.81 29.92 -28.00
CA GLY A 66 -13.20 29.51 -28.25
C GLY A 66 -13.48 28.22 -29.02
N MET A 67 -12.65 27.78 -30.00
CA MET A 67 -13.11 26.69 -30.91
C MET A 67 -12.09 25.64 -31.39
N ALA A 68 -10.77 25.76 -31.19
CA ALA A 68 -9.80 24.92 -31.94
C ALA A 68 -8.71 24.16 -31.14
N THR A 69 -8.76 24.11 -29.81
CA THR A 69 -7.52 23.84 -29.03
C THR A 69 -7.15 22.37 -28.83
N THR A 70 -8.09 21.42 -28.86
CA THR A 70 -7.77 19.99 -28.72
C THR A 70 -7.42 19.31 -30.04
N GLN A 71 -7.95 19.81 -31.16
CA GLN A 71 -7.75 19.21 -32.48
C GLN A 71 -6.29 19.29 -32.96
N GLU A 72 -5.62 20.42 -32.73
CA GLU A 72 -4.20 20.61 -33.08
C GLU A 72 -3.31 19.63 -32.30
N PHE A 73 -3.59 19.45 -31.01
CA PHE A 73 -2.90 18.45 -30.20
C PHE A 73 -3.15 17.03 -30.72
N ASP A 74 -4.39 16.67 -31.04
CA ASP A 74 -4.72 15.33 -31.56
C ASP A 74 -4.04 15.06 -32.91
N GLN A 75 -3.85 16.09 -33.75
CA GLN A 75 -3.06 15.99 -34.98
C GLN A 75 -1.58 15.78 -34.69
N ALA A 76 -1.00 16.51 -33.74
CA ALA A 76 0.40 16.31 -33.31
C ALA A 76 0.60 14.90 -32.70
N ALA A 77 -0.32 14.43 -31.88
CA ALA A 77 -0.32 13.08 -31.32
C ALA A 77 -0.43 12.01 -32.41
N THR A 78 -1.24 12.25 -33.45
CA THR A 78 -1.35 11.35 -34.61
C THR A 78 -0.02 11.28 -35.37
N ARG A 79 0.60 12.43 -35.68
CA ARG A 79 1.93 12.48 -36.32
C ARG A 79 3.00 11.76 -35.51
N LEU A 80 2.99 11.95 -34.18
CA LEU A 80 3.91 11.26 -33.28
C LEU A 80 3.63 9.75 -33.27
N ALA A 81 2.37 9.30 -33.26
CA ALA A 81 2.03 7.88 -33.34
C ALA A 81 2.51 7.23 -34.64
N ASP A 82 2.31 7.89 -35.78
CA ASP A 82 2.80 7.43 -37.09
C ASP A 82 4.33 7.34 -37.10
N TYR A 83 5.00 8.32 -36.50
CA TYR A 83 6.44 8.32 -36.35
C TYR A 83 6.94 7.14 -35.49
N LEU A 84 6.29 6.89 -34.34
CA LEU A 84 6.61 5.76 -33.46
C LEU A 84 6.41 4.41 -34.15
N HIS A 85 5.42 4.30 -35.04
CA HIS A 85 5.20 3.10 -35.84
C HIS A 85 6.42 2.74 -36.69
N THR A 86 7.05 3.75 -37.30
CA THR A 86 8.26 3.55 -38.14
C THR A 86 9.55 3.40 -37.33
N ARG A 87 9.53 3.69 -36.02
CA ARG A 87 10.70 3.75 -35.13
C ARG A 87 10.51 2.89 -33.86
N PRO A 88 10.50 1.55 -33.96
CA PRO A 88 10.29 0.67 -32.81
C PRO A 88 11.37 0.78 -31.72
N GLY A 89 12.59 1.22 -32.07
CA GLY A 89 13.64 1.54 -31.09
C GLY A 89 13.25 2.71 -30.18
N LEU A 90 12.71 3.78 -30.76
CA LEU A 90 12.25 4.96 -30.03
C LEU A 90 11.02 4.65 -29.16
N LEU A 91 10.06 3.89 -29.68
CA LEU A 91 8.91 3.43 -28.89
C LEU A 91 9.35 2.69 -27.62
N ARG A 92 10.32 1.77 -27.76
CA ARG A 92 10.88 1.06 -26.60
C ARG A 92 11.57 2.03 -25.64
N ALA A 93 12.34 2.98 -26.15
CA ALA A 93 13.03 3.97 -25.34
C ALA A 93 12.08 4.85 -24.53
N LEU A 94 10.96 5.28 -25.12
CA LEU A 94 9.93 6.07 -24.43
C LEU A 94 9.17 5.27 -23.36
N VAL A 95 9.06 3.94 -23.52
CA VAL A 95 8.41 3.07 -22.54
C VAL A 95 9.36 2.71 -21.39
N HIS A 96 10.59 2.33 -21.69
CA HIS A 96 11.57 1.84 -20.71
C HIS A 96 12.33 2.97 -20.01
N SER A 97 12.66 4.03 -20.73
CA SER A 97 13.53 5.11 -20.26
C SER A 97 12.89 6.52 -20.36
N PRO A 98 11.61 6.72 -20.00
CA PRO A 98 10.95 8.02 -20.11
C PRO A 98 11.60 9.12 -19.25
N HIS A 99 12.27 8.73 -18.16
CA HIS A 99 12.99 9.66 -17.28
C HIS A 99 14.11 10.43 -18.00
N LEU A 100 14.68 9.89 -19.09
CA LEU A 100 15.71 10.56 -19.90
C LEU A 100 15.21 11.84 -20.58
N LEU A 101 13.89 12.03 -20.72
CA LEU A 101 13.32 13.28 -21.22
C LEU A 101 13.36 14.39 -20.16
N LEU A 102 13.42 14.05 -18.88
CA LEU A 102 13.45 15.02 -17.79
C LEU A 102 14.88 15.41 -17.39
N ASP A 103 15.86 14.55 -17.66
CA ASP A 103 17.24 14.78 -17.27
C ASP A 103 17.88 15.94 -18.07
N PRO A 104 18.25 17.06 -17.42
CA PRO A 104 18.90 18.19 -18.09
C PRO A 104 20.23 17.84 -18.75
N GLN A 105 20.90 16.78 -18.29
CA GLN A 105 22.16 16.29 -18.84
C GLN A 105 21.97 15.31 -20.00
N SER A 106 20.75 14.84 -20.21
CA SER A 106 20.40 14.03 -21.36
C SER A 106 20.24 14.92 -22.58
N ASP A 107 20.95 14.56 -23.66
CA ASP A 107 20.79 15.19 -24.98
C ASP A 107 19.44 14.87 -25.64
N ALA A 108 18.56 14.12 -24.97
CA ALA A 108 17.27 13.67 -25.51
C ALA A 108 16.28 14.81 -25.79
N LEU A 109 16.46 15.94 -25.12
CA LEU A 109 15.77 17.20 -25.35
C LEU A 109 16.77 18.36 -25.28
N PRO A 110 16.49 19.51 -25.90
CA PRO A 110 17.40 20.64 -25.83
C PRO A 110 17.71 21.04 -24.37
N GLY A 111 19.01 21.07 -24.03
CA GLY A 111 19.52 21.35 -22.68
C GLY A 111 18.91 22.60 -22.02
N HIS A 112 18.68 23.64 -22.82
CA HIS A 112 18.15 24.93 -22.39
C HIS A 112 16.63 24.93 -22.10
N TRP A 113 15.91 23.85 -22.36
CA TRP A 113 14.47 23.79 -22.10
C TRP A 113 14.18 23.76 -20.60
N PRO A 114 13.25 24.60 -20.12
CA PRO A 114 12.89 24.63 -18.71
C PRO A 114 12.21 23.30 -18.30
N PRO A 115 12.32 22.89 -17.02
CA PRO A 115 11.76 21.63 -16.52
C PRO A 115 10.28 21.43 -16.85
N ALA A 116 9.47 22.49 -16.82
CA ALA A 116 8.05 22.39 -17.12
C ALA A 116 7.75 22.09 -18.59
N ARG A 117 8.54 22.65 -19.53
CA ARG A 117 8.43 22.32 -20.96
C ARG A 117 8.82 20.86 -21.22
N ARG A 118 9.88 20.38 -20.58
CA ARG A 118 10.30 18.96 -20.64
C ARG A 118 9.20 18.04 -20.14
N TRP A 119 8.54 18.40 -19.03
CA TRP A 119 7.39 17.66 -18.53
C TRP A 119 6.20 17.65 -19.49
N ARG A 120 5.82 18.78 -20.11
CA ARG A 120 4.72 18.82 -21.09
C ARG A 120 4.95 17.87 -22.26
N VAL A 121 6.19 17.84 -22.76
CA VAL A 121 6.59 16.91 -23.82
C VAL A 121 6.52 15.47 -23.34
N LEU A 122 7.06 15.16 -22.15
CA LEU A 122 6.93 13.82 -21.57
C LEU A 122 5.47 13.40 -21.43
N ALA A 123 4.59 14.27 -20.92
CA ALA A 123 3.16 14.01 -20.75
C ALA A 123 2.48 13.70 -22.08
N ALA A 124 2.75 14.51 -23.12
CA ALA A 124 2.24 14.29 -24.47
C ALA A 124 2.76 12.96 -25.08
N CYS A 125 4.05 12.67 -24.91
CA CYS A 125 4.66 11.45 -25.40
C CYS A 125 4.08 10.22 -24.69
N ALA A 126 3.96 10.25 -23.36
CA ALA A 126 3.43 9.13 -22.57
C ALA A 126 1.97 8.82 -22.92
N ASP A 127 1.15 9.86 -23.11
CA ASP A 127 -0.25 9.70 -23.51
C ASP A 127 -0.37 9.16 -24.96
N THR A 128 0.46 9.66 -25.88
CA THR A 128 0.51 9.18 -27.28
C THR A 128 1.00 7.73 -27.38
N VAL A 129 2.06 7.39 -26.64
CA VAL A 129 2.60 6.02 -26.58
C VAL A 129 1.55 5.05 -26.06
N TRP A 130 0.81 5.42 -25.01
CA TRP A 130 -0.31 4.62 -24.52
C TRP A 130 -1.38 4.41 -25.59
N ALA A 131 -1.87 5.48 -26.21
CA ALA A 131 -2.92 5.39 -27.24
C ALA A 131 -2.47 4.59 -28.47
N TYR A 132 -1.20 4.68 -28.85
CA TYR A 132 -0.61 3.86 -29.91
C TYR A 132 -0.56 2.38 -29.52
N LEU A 133 -0.05 2.05 -28.33
CA LEU A 133 0.06 0.66 -27.87
C LEU A 133 -1.31 0.03 -27.64
N GLU A 134 -2.28 0.76 -27.09
CA GLU A 134 -3.64 0.26 -26.86
C GLU A 134 -4.33 -0.15 -28.17
N ARG A 135 -4.17 0.66 -29.23
CA ARG A 135 -4.71 0.36 -30.57
C ARG A 135 -4.04 -0.84 -31.24
N THR A 136 -2.74 -1.03 -31.02
CA THR A 136 -1.93 -2.02 -31.76
C THR A 136 -1.65 -3.31 -30.99
N ALA A 137 -1.85 -3.33 -29.67
CA ALA A 137 -1.63 -4.53 -28.85
C ALA A 137 -2.52 -5.74 -29.22
N PRO A 138 -3.77 -5.58 -29.69
CA PRO A 138 -4.58 -6.72 -30.14
C PRO A 138 -3.95 -7.48 -31.31
N THR A 139 -3.20 -6.80 -32.18
CA THR A 139 -2.56 -7.38 -33.37
C THR A 139 -1.09 -7.72 -33.16
N HIS A 140 -0.42 -7.13 -32.15
CA HIS A 140 1.01 -7.30 -31.92
C HIS A 140 1.32 -7.72 -30.47
N SER A 141 1.67 -9.00 -30.30
CA SER A 141 1.98 -9.60 -28.99
C SER A 141 3.12 -8.90 -28.24
N HIS A 142 4.12 -8.35 -28.95
CA HIS A 142 5.20 -7.58 -28.36
C HIS A 142 4.70 -6.26 -27.73
N HIS A 143 3.77 -5.55 -28.36
CA HIS A 143 3.19 -4.31 -27.82
C HIS A 143 2.38 -4.57 -26.55
N ARG A 144 1.70 -5.72 -26.49
CA ARG A 144 0.97 -6.14 -25.29
C ARG A 144 1.86 -6.24 -24.04
N ARG A 145 3.14 -6.61 -24.21
CA ARG A 145 4.11 -6.66 -23.09
C ARG A 145 4.54 -5.27 -22.60
N LEU A 146 4.44 -4.25 -23.44
CA LEU A 146 4.83 -2.87 -23.12
C LEU A 146 3.71 -2.07 -22.46
N LEU A 147 2.44 -2.50 -22.62
CA LEU A 147 1.27 -1.79 -22.10
C LEU A 147 1.33 -1.47 -20.60
N PRO A 148 1.73 -2.37 -19.69
CA PRO A 148 1.79 -2.04 -18.26
C PRO A 148 2.76 -0.88 -17.96
N LEU A 149 3.92 -0.86 -18.62
CA LEU A 149 4.91 0.19 -18.46
C LEU A 149 4.45 1.51 -19.06
N ALA A 150 3.78 1.48 -20.22
CA ALA A 150 3.17 2.66 -20.80
C ALA A 150 2.05 3.24 -19.91
N ALA A 151 1.19 2.38 -19.32
CA ALA A 151 0.16 2.80 -18.38
C ALA A 151 0.76 3.50 -17.15
N ARG A 152 1.81 2.90 -16.57
CA ARG A 152 2.55 3.47 -15.46
C ARG A 152 3.13 4.85 -15.80
N SER A 153 3.90 4.94 -16.89
CA SER A 153 4.57 6.18 -17.31
C SER A 153 3.55 7.27 -17.62
N ARG A 154 2.44 6.93 -18.29
CA ARG A 154 1.30 7.84 -18.51
C ARG A 154 0.72 8.34 -17.19
N PHE A 155 0.44 7.45 -16.25
CA PHE A 155 -0.11 7.84 -14.94
C PHE A 155 0.85 8.77 -14.18
N LEU A 156 2.13 8.41 -14.05
CA LEU A 156 3.11 9.22 -13.33
C LEU A 156 3.30 10.59 -13.97
N ALA A 157 3.42 10.65 -15.31
CA ALA A 157 3.58 11.91 -16.03
C ALA A 157 2.35 12.83 -15.87
N LEU A 158 1.13 12.30 -16.10
CA LEU A 158 -0.09 13.11 -16.03
C LEU A 158 -0.52 13.47 -14.60
N SER A 159 -0.22 12.61 -13.62
CA SER A 159 -0.54 12.87 -12.22
C SER A 159 0.43 13.82 -11.51
N TYR A 160 1.62 14.05 -12.07
CA TYR A 160 2.70 14.78 -11.42
C TYR A 160 2.30 16.17 -10.88
N PRO A 161 1.60 17.05 -11.62
CA PRO A 161 1.19 18.36 -11.11
C PRO A 161 0.34 18.27 -9.83
N PHE A 162 -0.53 17.27 -9.76
CA PHE A 162 -1.47 17.08 -8.66
C PHE A 162 -0.80 16.60 -7.37
N ARG A 163 0.43 16.07 -7.45
CA ARG A 163 1.23 15.68 -6.28
C ARG A 163 1.68 16.90 -5.46
N PHE A 164 1.71 18.08 -6.07
CA PHE A 164 2.11 19.33 -5.41
C PHE A 164 0.92 20.26 -5.13
N ARG A 165 -0.32 19.75 -5.14
CA ARG A 165 -1.51 20.57 -4.85
C ARG A 165 -1.40 21.25 -3.48
N ALA A 166 -1.66 22.55 -3.44
CA ALA A 166 -1.44 23.47 -2.30
C ALA A 166 0.04 23.67 -1.88
N GLY A 167 0.99 23.10 -2.62
CA GLY A 167 2.43 23.30 -2.47
C GLY A 167 3.07 23.91 -3.72
N SER A 168 4.39 23.88 -3.77
CA SER A 168 5.15 24.13 -5.00
C SER A 168 5.99 22.89 -5.31
N PRO A 169 6.13 22.48 -6.57
CA PRO A 169 7.20 21.57 -6.97
C PRO A 169 8.55 22.23 -6.63
N PRO A 170 9.59 21.46 -6.26
CA PRO A 170 10.90 22.02 -5.93
C PRO A 170 11.49 22.84 -7.07
N ASP A 171 11.18 22.48 -8.32
CA ASP A 171 11.79 23.07 -9.51
C ASP A 171 10.87 24.05 -10.26
N TRP A 172 9.59 24.19 -9.86
CA TRP A 172 8.62 25.01 -10.59
C TRP A 172 8.05 26.11 -9.70
N GLY A 173 7.93 27.33 -10.24
CA GLY A 173 7.11 28.36 -9.62
C GLY A 173 5.62 27.96 -9.59
N LYS A 174 4.86 28.45 -8.61
CA LYS A 174 3.41 28.13 -8.49
C LYS A 174 2.59 28.57 -9.71
N ASP A 175 2.87 29.77 -10.20
CA ASP A 175 2.18 30.32 -11.38
C ASP A 175 2.51 29.52 -12.63
N GLU A 176 3.76 29.09 -12.73
CA GLU A 176 4.24 28.24 -13.82
C GLU A 176 3.55 26.88 -13.79
N LEU A 177 3.40 26.23 -12.63
CA LEU A 177 2.68 24.97 -12.50
C LEU A 177 1.24 25.06 -13.06
N THR A 178 0.50 26.10 -12.68
CA THR A 178 -0.89 26.29 -13.16
C THR A 178 -0.92 26.52 -14.67
N ARG A 179 -0.11 27.45 -15.16
CA ARG A 179 0.01 27.75 -16.59
C ARG A 179 0.34 26.50 -17.40
N GLN A 180 1.25 25.67 -16.91
CA GLN A 180 1.73 24.52 -17.65
C GLN A 180 0.66 23.42 -17.74
N THR A 181 -0.18 23.26 -16.71
CA THR A 181 -1.33 22.34 -16.78
C THR A 181 -2.41 22.77 -17.78
N GLU A 182 -2.54 24.06 -18.03
CA GLU A 182 -3.47 24.62 -19.02
C GLU A 182 -2.96 24.54 -20.46
N LEU A 183 -1.72 24.07 -20.67
CA LEU A 183 -1.04 24.03 -21.96
C LEU A 183 -0.65 22.61 -22.42
N VAL A 184 -0.80 21.57 -21.59
CA VAL A 184 -0.35 20.20 -21.91
C VAL A 184 -1.02 19.67 -23.18
N PHE A 185 -2.32 19.92 -23.32
CA PHE A 185 -3.14 19.42 -24.43
C PHE A 185 -3.80 20.57 -25.20
N GLY A 186 -3.07 21.69 -25.34
CA GLY A 186 -3.60 22.95 -25.86
C GLY A 186 -4.19 23.84 -24.76
N ARG A 187 -4.73 25.02 -25.11
CA ARG A 187 -5.25 26.00 -24.14
C ARG A 187 -6.45 25.48 -23.35
N ASN A 188 -6.53 25.92 -22.08
CA ASN A 188 -7.60 25.58 -21.14
C ASN A 188 -7.76 24.05 -20.98
N SER A 189 -6.68 23.29 -21.19
CA SER A 189 -6.70 21.84 -21.11
C SER A 189 -6.72 21.30 -19.68
N GLY A 190 -6.92 22.14 -18.65
CA GLY A 190 -6.90 21.70 -17.26
C GLY A 190 -7.92 20.59 -16.96
N ALA A 191 -9.15 20.74 -17.47
CA ALA A 191 -10.18 19.71 -17.33
C ALA A 191 -9.83 18.42 -18.10
N GLU A 192 -9.26 18.56 -19.30
CA GLU A 192 -8.83 17.44 -20.14
C GLU A 192 -7.66 16.68 -19.51
N LEU A 193 -6.70 17.40 -18.90
CA LEU A 193 -5.60 16.82 -18.14
C LEU A 193 -6.12 16.01 -16.96
N VAL A 194 -7.09 16.53 -16.21
CA VAL A 194 -7.71 15.80 -15.09
C VAL A 194 -8.43 14.56 -15.57
N ARG A 195 -9.16 14.64 -16.69
CA ARG A 195 -9.83 13.48 -17.29
C ARG A 195 -8.81 12.41 -17.69
N ARG A 196 -7.79 12.76 -18.49
CA ARG A 196 -6.75 11.82 -18.94
C ARG A 196 -5.92 11.28 -17.77
N ALA A 197 -5.64 12.08 -16.74
CA ALA A 197 -4.95 11.62 -15.53
C ALA A 197 -5.79 10.60 -14.74
N ASN A 198 -7.11 10.80 -14.63
CA ASN A 198 -8.01 9.83 -14.02
C ASN A 198 -8.07 8.52 -14.81
N GLU A 199 -8.16 8.60 -16.14
CA GLU A 199 -8.10 7.42 -17.02
C GLU A 199 -6.78 6.67 -16.89
N ALA A 200 -5.66 7.40 -16.86
CA ALA A 200 -4.35 6.80 -16.65
C ALA A 200 -4.23 6.14 -15.27
N ARG A 201 -4.79 6.77 -14.22
CA ARG A 201 -4.86 6.19 -12.86
C ARG A 201 -5.65 4.88 -12.83
N GLN A 202 -6.80 4.85 -13.49
CA GLN A 202 -7.64 3.65 -13.58
C GLN A 202 -6.97 2.54 -14.39
N ALA A 203 -6.38 2.88 -15.55
CA ALA A 203 -5.64 1.93 -16.38
C ALA A 203 -4.47 1.31 -15.60
N TRP A 204 -3.69 2.13 -14.90
CA TRP A 204 -2.58 1.63 -14.10
C TRP A 204 -3.05 0.78 -12.91
N ALA A 205 -4.10 1.20 -12.21
CA ALA A 205 -4.71 0.40 -11.15
C ALA A 205 -5.16 -0.99 -11.64
N ALA A 206 -5.76 -1.09 -12.83
CA ALA A 206 -6.17 -2.36 -13.41
C ALA A 206 -4.98 -3.31 -13.70
N TYR A 207 -3.83 -2.77 -14.12
CA TYR A 207 -2.61 -3.56 -14.28
C TYR A 207 -2.05 -4.02 -12.94
N LEU A 208 -2.05 -3.17 -11.91
CA LEU A 208 -1.60 -3.56 -10.57
C LEU A 208 -2.53 -4.59 -9.92
N ASP A 209 -3.85 -4.50 -10.12
CA ASP A 209 -4.83 -5.49 -9.65
C ASP A 209 -4.61 -6.87 -10.29
N THR A 210 -4.04 -6.90 -11.50
CA THR A 210 -3.79 -8.12 -12.27
C THR A 210 -2.30 -8.39 -12.48
N TYR A 211 -1.42 -7.84 -11.64
CA TYR A 211 0.02 -7.80 -11.88
C TYR A 211 0.65 -9.17 -12.16
N GLN A 212 0.17 -10.22 -11.49
CA GLN A 212 0.63 -11.60 -11.66
C GLN A 212 0.35 -12.17 -13.07
N SER A 213 -0.61 -11.59 -13.79
CA SER A 213 -0.96 -11.98 -15.17
C SER A 213 -0.09 -11.30 -16.23
N HIS A 214 0.76 -10.33 -15.84
CA HIS A 214 1.61 -9.58 -16.76
C HIS A 214 3.07 -9.95 -16.52
N PRO A 215 3.78 -10.54 -17.51
CA PRO A 215 5.16 -11.02 -17.32
C PRO A 215 6.12 -9.97 -16.73
N VAL A 216 5.97 -8.71 -17.14
CA VAL A 216 6.80 -7.60 -16.64
C VAL A 216 6.51 -7.28 -15.17
N LEU A 217 5.26 -7.36 -14.74
CA LEU A 217 4.88 -7.04 -13.36
C LEU A 217 5.00 -8.24 -12.43
N ALA A 218 4.87 -9.46 -12.94
CA ALA A 218 4.94 -10.69 -12.15
C ALA A 218 6.32 -10.93 -11.52
N GLU A 219 7.38 -10.40 -12.14
CA GLU A 219 8.74 -10.48 -11.62
C GLU A 219 9.12 -9.30 -10.71
N ALA A 220 8.21 -8.33 -10.53
CA ALA A 220 8.47 -7.15 -9.73
C ALA A 220 8.72 -7.51 -8.27
N ALA A 221 9.68 -6.81 -7.66
CA ALA A 221 9.84 -6.88 -6.24
C ALA A 221 8.59 -6.32 -5.54
N SER A 222 8.21 -6.93 -4.41
CA SER A 222 6.98 -6.50 -3.73
C SER A 222 7.08 -5.09 -3.16
N HIS A 223 8.29 -4.64 -2.81
CA HIS A 223 8.49 -3.26 -2.37
C HIS A 223 8.28 -2.27 -3.52
N ASP A 224 8.71 -2.61 -4.75
CA ASP A 224 8.42 -1.81 -5.95
C ASP A 224 6.91 -1.75 -6.19
N LEU A 225 6.22 -2.90 -6.12
CA LEU A 225 4.76 -2.93 -6.24
C LEU A 225 4.06 -2.11 -5.15
N GLU A 226 4.51 -2.18 -3.89
CA GLU A 226 3.96 -1.37 -2.80
C GLU A 226 4.16 0.13 -3.05
N GLU A 227 5.32 0.53 -3.59
CA GLU A 227 5.60 1.92 -3.96
C GLU A 227 4.66 2.39 -5.09
N GLU A 228 4.46 1.57 -6.13
CA GLU A 228 3.53 1.89 -7.23
C GLU A 228 2.07 1.99 -6.77
N VAL A 229 1.64 1.05 -5.94
CA VAL A 229 0.28 1.04 -5.37
C VAL A 229 0.11 2.26 -4.47
N ALA A 230 1.11 2.61 -3.66
CA ALA A 230 1.05 3.84 -2.87
C ALA A 230 1.02 5.09 -3.77
N ALA A 231 1.75 5.11 -4.87
CA ALA A 231 1.78 6.23 -5.81
C ALA A 231 0.43 6.46 -6.53
N LEU A 232 -0.42 5.44 -6.65
CA LEU A 232 -1.80 5.57 -7.17
C LEU A 232 -2.69 6.40 -6.26
N ALA A 233 -2.60 6.16 -4.96
CA ALA A 233 -3.51 6.70 -3.95
C ALA A 233 -2.96 7.95 -3.25
N PHE A 234 -1.64 8.13 -3.20
CA PHE A 234 -0.99 9.15 -2.40
C PHE A 234 0.00 10.01 -3.21
N ARG A 235 0.27 11.24 -2.75
CA ARG A 235 1.09 12.23 -3.49
C ARG A 235 2.57 11.85 -3.60
N ALA A 236 3.15 11.35 -2.52
CA ALA A 236 4.54 10.91 -2.40
C ALA A 236 4.68 9.70 -1.44
N GLY A 237 3.56 9.03 -1.13
CA GLY A 237 3.46 7.95 -0.16
C GLY A 237 2.38 8.20 0.90
N PRO A 238 2.04 7.21 1.75
CA PRO A 238 0.93 7.29 2.70
C PRO A 238 0.96 8.53 3.59
N ARG A 239 2.19 9.03 3.88
CA ARG A 239 2.42 10.21 4.71
C ARG A 239 2.05 11.56 4.09
N SER A 240 1.84 11.60 2.79
CA SER A 240 1.66 12.83 2.02
C SER A 240 0.19 13.20 1.77
N GLY A 241 -0.74 12.39 2.27
CA GLY A 241 -2.16 12.52 1.99
C GLY A 241 -2.58 12.00 0.62
N PRO A 242 -3.89 11.96 0.36
CA PRO A 242 -4.44 11.40 -0.87
C PRO A 242 -4.07 12.23 -2.11
N LEU A 243 -3.88 11.52 -3.22
CA LEU A 243 -3.72 12.12 -4.55
C LEU A 243 -5.10 12.52 -5.08
N VAL A 244 -5.36 13.82 -5.14
CA VAL A 244 -6.65 14.39 -5.58
C VAL A 244 -6.50 14.96 -7.00
N LEU A 245 -7.15 14.31 -7.96
CA LEU A 245 -7.18 14.74 -9.37
C LEU A 245 -8.42 15.61 -9.60
N SER A 246 -8.23 16.94 -9.60
CA SER A 246 -9.32 17.92 -9.71
C SER A 246 -8.97 19.05 -10.67
N ALA A 247 -9.98 19.59 -11.35
CA ALA A 247 -9.86 20.72 -12.28
C ALA A 247 -9.72 22.07 -11.58
N HIS A 248 -9.92 22.13 -10.26
CA HIS A 248 -9.62 23.33 -9.49
C HIS A 248 -8.12 23.65 -9.57
N ARG A 249 -7.81 24.95 -9.46
CA ARG A 249 -6.44 25.47 -9.54
C ARG A 249 -5.54 24.74 -8.55
N LEU A 250 -4.27 24.55 -8.92
CA LEU A 250 -3.36 23.69 -8.15
C LEU A 250 -2.90 24.33 -6.82
N ASP A 251 -3.03 25.64 -6.69
CA ASP A 251 -2.82 26.39 -5.45
C ASP A 251 -3.97 26.23 -4.44
N GLU A 252 -5.15 25.79 -4.90
CA GLU A 252 -6.31 25.54 -4.05
C GLU A 252 -6.23 24.17 -3.37
N ALA A 253 -6.43 24.18 -2.05
CA ALA A 253 -6.64 22.97 -1.28
C ALA A 253 -8.02 22.39 -1.61
N VAL A 254 -8.05 21.21 -2.22
CA VAL A 254 -9.28 20.52 -2.61
C VAL A 254 -9.45 19.29 -1.74
N LEU A 255 -10.67 19.12 -1.26
CA LEU A 255 -11.07 17.94 -0.49
C LEU A 255 -11.13 16.70 -1.42
N PRO A 256 -10.68 15.51 -0.95
CA PRO A 256 -10.80 14.28 -1.72
C PRO A 256 -12.25 13.99 -2.11
N ARG A 257 -12.46 13.56 -3.34
CA ARG A 257 -13.79 13.15 -3.81
C ARG A 257 -14.10 11.73 -3.37
N ALA A 258 -15.36 11.31 -3.49
CA ALA A 258 -15.77 9.93 -3.20
C ALA A 258 -14.96 8.89 -4.01
N GLU A 259 -14.62 9.21 -5.27
CA GLU A 259 -13.76 8.39 -6.13
C GLU A 259 -12.34 8.23 -5.58
N ASP A 260 -11.75 9.31 -5.05
CA ASP A 260 -10.41 9.28 -4.47
C ASP A 260 -10.40 8.47 -3.16
N VAL A 261 -11.42 8.66 -2.32
CA VAL A 261 -11.60 7.89 -1.08
C VAL A 261 -11.79 6.41 -1.37
N ALA A 262 -12.62 6.06 -2.35
CA ALA A 262 -12.84 4.68 -2.76
C ALA A 262 -11.55 4.02 -3.29
N LEU A 263 -10.73 4.75 -4.05
CA LEU A 263 -9.44 4.26 -4.52
C LEU A 263 -8.43 4.06 -3.38
N VAL A 264 -8.33 5.02 -2.45
CA VAL A 264 -7.48 4.87 -1.26
C VAL A 264 -7.89 3.62 -0.49
N ASP A 265 -9.18 3.47 -0.22
CA ASP A 265 -9.71 2.28 0.45
C ASP A 265 -9.36 0.98 -0.29
N HIS A 266 -9.55 0.94 -1.61
CA HIS A 266 -9.21 -0.21 -2.45
C HIS A 266 -7.72 -0.54 -2.35
N VAL A 267 -6.85 0.46 -2.43
CA VAL A 267 -5.39 0.29 -2.26
C VAL A 267 -5.03 -0.24 -0.87
N LEU A 268 -5.64 0.30 0.18
CA LEU A 268 -5.38 -0.18 1.55
C LEU A 268 -5.82 -1.64 1.72
N GLN A 269 -7.00 -1.99 1.23
CA GLN A 269 -7.62 -3.31 1.44
C GLN A 269 -7.03 -4.41 0.57
N GLU A 270 -6.92 -4.16 -0.73
CA GLU A 270 -6.59 -5.20 -1.71
C GLU A 270 -5.08 -5.32 -1.92
N HIS A 271 -4.30 -4.29 -1.53
CA HIS A 271 -2.87 -4.26 -1.81
C HIS A 271 -1.97 -4.14 -0.59
N LEU A 272 -2.20 -3.15 0.29
CA LEU A 272 -1.27 -2.89 1.39
C LEU A 272 -1.49 -3.83 2.58
N LEU A 273 -2.75 -4.10 2.94
CA LEU A 273 -3.09 -4.98 4.06
C LEU A 273 -2.67 -6.45 3.83
N PRO A 274 -2.93 -7.06 2.65
CA PRO A 274 -2.49 -8.43 2.36
C PRO A 274 -0.96 -8.59 2.44
N ARG A 275 -0.22 -7.49 2.18
CA ARG A 275 1.24 -7.42 2.28
C ARG A 275 1.74 -7.00 3.66
N PHE A 276 0.88 -7.07 4.69
CA PHE A 276 1.22 -6.75 6.08
C PHE A 276 1.76 -5.32 6.26
N SER A 277 1.43 -4.38 5.35
CA SER A 277 1.93 -2.99 5.39
C SER A 277 1.10 -2.14 6.35
N MET A 278 0.98 -2.61 7.60
CA MET A 278 0.19 -1.98 8.67
C MET A 278 0.62 -0.53 8.94
N GLY A 279 1.92 -0.25 8.84
CA GLY A 279 2.44 1.11 8.99
C GLY A 279 1.84 2.07 7.96
N ALA A 280 1.80 1.67 6.68
CA ALA A 280 1.21 2.49 5.62
C ALA A 280 -0.31 2.69 5.83
N VAL A 281 -1.02 1.65 6.25
CA VAL A 281 -2.46 1.72 6.59
C VAL A 281 -2.69 2.70 7.74
N LEU A 282 -1.96 2.55 8.85
CA LEU A 282 -2.07 3.43 10.01
C LEU A 282 -1.67 4.88 9.67
N GLU A 283 -0.61 5.08 8.90
CA GLU A 283 -0.18 6.41 8.46
C GLU A 283 -1.24 7.10 7.61
N SER A 284 -1.86 6.38 6.68
CA SER A 284 -2.95 6.92 5.87
C SER A 284 -4.16 7.34 6.73
N LEU A 285 -4.49 6.57 7.78
CA LEU A 285 -5.52 6.91 8.76
C LEU A 285 -5.18 8.21 9.51
N PHE A 286 -3.92 8.36 9.95
CA PHE A 286 -3.47 9.53 10.70
C PHE A 286 -3.38 10.81 9.85
N LEU A 287 -3.42 10.72 8.53
CA LEU A 287 -3.36 11.88 7.62
C LEU A 287 -4.68 12.24 6.96
N ALA A 288 -5.64 11.31 6.96
CA ALA A 288 -7.04 11.67 6.84
C ALA A 288 -7.50 12.65 7.96
N ARG A 289 -6.65 12.91 8.97
CA ARG A 289 -6.75 13.93 10.03
C ARG A 289 -7.24 15.30 9.57
N ASP A 290 -6.80 15.80 8.42
CA ASP A 290 -7.25 17.12 7.94
C ASP A 290 -8.65 17.09 7.34
N HIS A 291 -9.13 15.91 6.93
CA HIS A 291 -10.46 15.70 6.37
C HIS A 291 -11.51 15.37 7.45
N PHE A 292 -11.13 14.63 8.50
CA PHE A 292 -12.01 14.21 9.60
C PHE A 292 -11.80 14.96 10.92
N ARG A 293 -11.15 16.13 10.84
CA ARG A 293 -10.63 16.93 11.96
C ARG A 293 -11.55 17.02 13.21
N PRO A 294 -12.86 17.32 13.12
CA PRO A 294 -13.70 17.40 14.32
C PRO A 294 -13.95 16.03 14.97
N ARG A 295 -14.07 14.96 14.18
CA ARG A 295 -14.27 13.59 14.68
C ARG A 295 -12.99 12.99 15.23
N PHE A 296 -11.85 13.32 14.63
CA PHE A 296 -10.53 12.83 15.05
C PHE A 296 -10.07 13.41 16.39
N TRP A 297 -10.32 14.70 16.69
CA TRP A 297 -10.01 15.26 18.01
C TRP A 297 -10.95 14.73 19.09
N ALA A 298 -12.24 14.56 18.79
CA ALA A 298 -13.16 13.88 19.69
C ALA A 298 -12.73 12.43 19.96
N PHE A 299 -12.18 11.74 18.95
CA PHE A 299 -11.61 10.42 19.11
C PHE A 299 -10.28 10.41 19.84
N LEU A 300 -9.32 11.30 19.56
CA LEU A 300 -8.05 11.33 20.30
C LEU A 300 -8.29 11.74 21.74
N ALA A 301 -9.21 12.66 22.00
CA ALA A 301 -9.68 12.92 23.35
C ALA A 301 -10.34 11.66 23.92
N GLY A 302 -11.21 10.98 23.17
CA GLY A 302 -11.87 9.75 23.60
C GLY A 302 -10.92 8.56 23.82
N ALA A 303 -9.91 8.39 22.99
CA ALA A 303 -8.91 7.33 23.00
C ALA A 303 -7.80 7.64 24.00
N ALA A 304 -7.41 8.91 24.16
CA ALA A 304 -6.55 9.33 25.26
C ALA A 304 -7.30 9.24 26.59
N VAL A 305 -8.60 9.53 26.65
CA VAL A 305 -9.43 9.27 27.84
C VAL A 305 -9.55 7.77 28.06
N VAL A 306 -9.85 6.97 27.04
CA VAL A 306 -9.94 5.50 27.17
C VAL A 306 -8.60 4.92 27.57
N CYS A 307 -7.47 5.32 26.99
CA CYS A 307 -6.13 4.87 27.38
C CYS A 307 -5.70 5.43 28.75
N ALA A 308 -6.00 6.70 29.07
CA ALA A 308 -5.69 7.31 30.36
C ALA A 308 -6.63 6.84 31.48
N VAL A 309 -7.77 6.24 31.17
CA VAL A 309 -8.63 5.52 32.11
C VAL A 309 -8.20 4.06 32.18
N LEU A 310 -7.96 3.40 31.04
CA LEU A 310 -7.52 2.02 30.95
C LEU A 310 -6.18 1.78 31.62
N THR A 311 -5.18 2.64 31.41
CA THR A 311 -3.84 2.42 31.96
C THR A 311 -3.86 2.43 33.49
N PRO A 312 -4.42 3.45 34.19
CA PRO A 312 -4.52 3.41 35.63
C PRO A 312 -5.59 2.45 36.14
N VAL A 313 -6.67 2.14 35.41
CA VAL A 313 -7.62 1.10 35.84
C VAL A 313 -6.97 -0.28 35.76
N THR A 314 -6.26 -0.61 34.67
CA THR A 314 -5.56 -1.89 34.55
C THR A 314 -4.39 -1.98 35.53
N VAL A 315 -3.63 -0.90 35.74
CA VAL A 315 -2.56 -0.84 36.74
C VAL A 315 -3.13 -0.89 38.16
N ALA A 316 -4.18 -0.15 38.49
CA ALA A 316 -4.82 -0.21 39.80
C ALA A 316 -5.49 -1.57 40.03
N VAL A 317 -6.11 -2.17 39.02
CA VAL A 317 -6.63 -3.54 39.09
C VAL A 317 -5.51 -4.54 39.38
N LEU A 318 -4.41 -4.48 38.63
CA LEU A 318 -3.28 -5.37 38.85
C LEU A 318 -2.58 -5.13 40.20
N TRP A 319 -2.63 -3.89 40.72
CA TRP A 319 -1.98 -3.49 41.97
C TRP A 319 -2.85 -3.68 43.22
N PHE A 320 -4.18 -3.54 43.10
CA PHE A 320 -5.15 -3.63 44.20
C PHE A 320 -5.95 -4.94 44.20
N ALA A 321 -5.90 -5.76 43.15
CA ALA A 321 -6.47 -7.12 43.14
C ALA A 321 -6.07 -8.00 44.35
N PRO A 322 -4.88 -7.87 44.97
CA PRO A 322 -4.56 -8.62 46.18
C PRO A 322 -5.29 -8.16 47.45
N PHE A 323 -5.95 -6.99 47.43
CA PHE A 323 -6.45 -6.30 48.63
C PHE A 323 -7.97 -6.10 48.69
N ALA A 324 -8.71 -6.44 47.63
CA ALA A 324 -10.16 -6.29 47.59
C ALA A 324 -10.85 -7.66 47.73
N ASP A 325 -11.63 -7.85 48.80
CA ASP A 325 -12.54 -9.01 49.00
C ASP A 325 -13.67 -9.10 47.94
N ILE A 326 -13.66 -8.21 46.94
CA ILE A 326 -14.56 -8.25 45.79
C ILE A 326 -13.93 -9.21 44.79
N GLY A 327 -14.49 -10.41 44.69
CA GLY A 327 -13.97 -11.48 43.84
C GLY A 327 -13.53 -10.96 42.45
N PRO A 328 -12.35 -11.33 41.94
CA PRO A 328 -11.65 -10.77 40.76
C PRO A 328 -12.37 -10.85 39.40
N TYR A 329 -13.58 -11.42 39.34
CA TYR A 329 -14.40 -11.56 38.15
C TYR A 329 -14.60 -10.25 37.33
N PRO A 330 -15.10 -9.13 37.89
CA PRO A 330 -15.44 -7.95 37.07
C PRO A 330 -14.20 -7.27 36.48
N TRP A 331 -13.02 -7.52 37.02
CA TRP A 331 -11.82 -6.76 36.68
C TRP A 331 -11.13 -7.21 35.39
N ALA A 332 -11.24 -8.47 35.00
CA ALA A 332 -10.76 -8.94 33.70
C ALA A 332 -11.72 -8.60 32.55
N ALA A 333 -13.02 -8.51 32.84
CA ALA A 333 -14.03 -8.10 31.88
C ALA A 333 -13.91 -6.62 31.47
N VAL A 334 -13.41 -5.75 32.36
CA VAL A 334 -13.29 -4.30 32.10
C VAL A 334 -12.31 -4.00 30.95
N PRO A 335 -11.05 -4.48 30.94
CA PRO A 335 -10.14 -4.29 29.81
C PRO A 335 -10.68 -4.87 28.49
N ALA A 336 -11.34 -6.03 28.55
CA ALA A 336 -11.94 -6.65 27.37
C ALA A 336 -13.09 -5.79 26.80
N ALA A 337 -14.02 -5.37 27.66
CA ALA A 337 -15.13 -4.51 27.27
C ALA A 337 -14.65 -3.16 26.73
N LEU A 338 -13.64 -2.56 27.36
CA LEU A 338 -13.06 -1.29 26.93
C LEU A 338 -12.27 -1.41 25.63
N THR A 339 -11.59 -2.54 25.40
CA THR A 339 -10.92 -2.80 24.12
C THR A 339 -11.95 -2.95 22.99
N TYR A 340 -13.04 -3.71 23.21
CA TYR A 340 -14.11 -3.79 22.21
C TYR A 340 -14.86 -2.46 22.03
N LEU A 341 -15.01 -1.66 23.09
CA LEU A 341 -15.55 -0.31 22.99
C LEU A 341 -14.62 0.57 22.17
N PHE A 342 -13.30 0.51 22.38
CA PHE A 342 -12.32 1.24 21.58
C PHE A 342 -12.37 0.84 20.11
N ILE A 343 -12.44 -0.46 19.82
CA ILE A 343 -12.62 -0.98 18.46
C ILE A 343 -13.93 -0.45 17.88
N GLY A 344 -15.05 -0.61 18.59
CA GLY A 344 -16.39 -0.20 18.14
C GLY A 344 -16.53 1.31 17.92
N VAL A 345 -16.02 2.14 18.83
CA VAL A 345 -15.98 3.60 18.69
C VAL A 345 -15.11 3.99 17.51
N GLY A 346 -13.95 3.37 17.34
CA GLY A 346 -13.11 3.62 16.17
C GLY A 346 -13.81 3.21 14.86
N VAL A 347 -14.51 2.08 14.81
CA VAL A 347 -15.33 1.68 13.65
C VAL A 347 -16.46 2.68 13.41
N TYR A 348 -17.14 3.17 14.45
CA TYR A 348 -18.21 4.16 14.29
C TYR A 348 -17.68 5.49 13.72
N LEU A 349 -16.49 5.93 14.15
CA LEU A 349 -15.95 7.24 13.78
C LEU A 349 -15.18 7.24 12.45
N TYR A 350 -14.45 6.17 12.15
CA TYR A 350 -13.58 6.04 10.97
C TYR A 350 -14.08 5.01 9.97
N GLY A 351 -15.22 4.40 10.26
CA GLY A 351 -15.84 3.40 9.40
C GLY A 351 -14.92 2.23 9.12
N ARG A 352 -14.88 1.87 7.84
CA ARG A 352 -14.21 0.69 7.33
C ARG A 352 -12.69 0.73 7.54
N GLN A 353 -12.05 1.90 7.43
CA GLN A 353 -10.60 2.01 7.49
C GLN A 353 -10.04 1.62 8.87
N TRP A 354 -10.75 1.95 9.94
CA TRP A 354 -10.41 1.49 11.29
C TRP A 354 -10.77 0.03 11.50
N ALA A 355 -11.85 -0.44 10.90
CA ALA A 355 -12.27 -1.83 11.02
C ALA A 355 -11.25 -2.80 10.40
N MET A 356 -10.59 -2.43 9.30
CA MET A 356 -9.64 -3.28 8.56
C MET A 356 -8.61 -4.03 9.44
N PRO A 357 -7.83 -3.36 10.33
CA PRO A 357 -6.87 -4.03 11.21
C PRO A 357 -7.49 -4.92 12.29
N TRP A 358 -8.77 -4.74 12.62
CA TRP A 358 -9.48 -5.49 13.67
C TRP A 358 -10.41 -6.59 13.13
N LEU A 359 -10.83 -6.46 11.87
CA LEU A 359 -11.60 -7.45 11.10
C LEU A 359 -10.68 -8.38 10.29
N LEU A 360 -9.42 -8.49 10.69
CA LEU A 360 -8.55 -9.54 10.19
C LEU A 360 -9.17 -10.88 10.57
N ARG A 361 -8.87 -11.90 9.78
CA ARG A 361 -9.38 -13.25 10.02
C ARG A 361 -8.86 -13.83 11.32
N LEU A 362 -7.68 -13.38 11.76
CA LEU A 362 -7.02 -13.87 12.97
C LEU A 362 -7.86 -13.66 14.25
N PRO A 363 -8.42 -12.46 14.51
CA PRO A 363 -9.48 -12.23 15.50
C PRO A 363 -10.67 -13.19 15.51
N ALA A 364 -11.29 -13.44 14.35
CA ALA A 364 -12.44 -14.35 14.27
C ALA A 364 -12.01 -15.80 14.48
N ALA A 365 -10.84 -16.15 13.95
CA ALA A 365 -10.25 -17.47 14.06
C ALA A 365 -9.81 -17.78 15.49
N SER A 366 -9.38 -16.78 16.28
CA SER A 366 -8.99 -17.02 17.68
C SER A 366 -10.15 -17.46 18.56
N ALA A 367 -11.39 -17.08 18.20
CA ALA A 367 -12.60 -17.61 18.85
C ALA A 367 -12.78 -19.12 18.64
N VAL A 368 -12.27 -19.70 17.55
CA VAL A 368 -12.29 -21.16 17.33
C VAL A 368 -11.48 -21.88 18.40
N GLY A 369 -10.42 -21.27 18.94
CA GLY A 369 -9.67 -21.88 20.02
C GLY A 369 -10.45 -21.96 21.33
N LEU A 370 -11.53 -21.19 21.52
CA LEU A 370 -12.45 -21.43 22.64
C LEU A 370 -13.14 -22.78 22.52
N ILE A 371 -13.50 -23.20 21.30
CA ILE A 371 -14.09 -24.52 21.06
C ILE A 371 -13.07 -25.61 21.44
N VAL A 372 -11.81 -25.42 21.04
CA VAL A 372 -10.73 -26.33 21.43
C VAL A 372 -10.59 -26.39 22.95
N LEU A 373 -10.58 -25.24 23.64
CA LEU A 373 -10.48 -25.18 25.10
C LEU A 373 -11.67 -25.83 25.82
N VAL A 374 -12.87 -25.74 25.26
CA VAL A 374 -14.07 -26.42 25.78
C VAL A 374 -14.00 -27.94 25.53
N ALA A 375 -13.37 -28.37 24.42
CA ALA A 375 -13.22 -29.77 24.07
C ALA A 375 -12.03 -30.46 24.77
N LEU A 376 -11.06 -29.70 25.27
CA LEU A 376 -9.95 -30.25 26.06
C LEU A 376 -10.47 -30.78 27.41
N HIS A 377 -9.82 -31.82 27.91
CA HIS A 377 -10.10 -32.37 29.23
C HIS A 377 -9.95 -31.30 30.32
N PHE A 378 -10.79 -31.33 31.36
CA PHE A 378 -10.89 -30.29 32.40
C PHE A 378 -9.60 -30.04 33.19
N ASP A 379 -8.61 -30.94 33.11
CA ASP A 379 -7.31 -30.77 33.74
C ASP A 379 -6.31 -29.98 32.87
N TRP A 380 -6.75 -29.44 31.72
CA TRP A 380 -5.86 -28.69 30.82
C TRP A 380 -5.19 -27.52 31.53
N TRP A 381 -5.85 -26.93 32.54
CA TRP A 381 -5.29 -25.89 33.39
C TRP A 381 -4.68 -26.37 34.71
N GLN A 382 -4.98 -27.60 35.18
CA GLN A 382 -4.62 -28.08 36.53
C GLN A 382 -3.33 -28.92 36.59
N GLY A 383 -2.83 -29.44 35.46
CA GLY A 383 -1.71 -30.38 35.46
C GLY A 383 -0.42 -29.83 36.11
N GLU A 384 0.17 -30.60 37.02
CA GLU A 384 1.32 -30.24 37.89
C GLU A 384 2.67 -30.04 37.17
N GLY A 385 2.69 -29.90 35.84
CA GLY A 385 3.91 -29.72 35.06
C GLY A 385 3.89 -28.41 34.26
N PRO A 386 5.05 -27.79 34.02
CA PRO A 386 5.15 -26.66 33.12
C PRO A 386 4.71 -27.11 31.71
N LYS A 387 3.46 -26.81 31.32
CA LYS A 387 2.95 -26.99 29.94
C LYS A 387 3.50 -25.94 28.98
N TRP A 388 4.40 -25.08 29.47
CA TRP A 388 5.14 -24.07 28.73
C TRP A 388 5.83 -24.57 27.46
N PRO A 389 6.41 -25.80 27.38
CA PRO A 389 7.00 -26.28 26.14
C PRO A 389 5.99 -26.38 24.99
N ALA A 390 4.79 -26.93 25.25
CA ALA A 390 3.74 -27.02 24.24
C ALA A 390 3.29 -25.63 23.78
N VAL A 391 3.15 -24.70 24.73
CA VAL A 391 2.78 -23.32 24.43
C VAL A 391 3.85 -22.60 23.61
N LEU A 392 5.11 -22.70 24.01
CA LEU A 392 6.23 -22.10 23.29
C LEU A 392 6.34 -22.69 21.88
N VAL A 393 6.12 -23.99 21.72
CA VAL A 393 6.08 -24.66 20.41
C VAL A 393 4.94 -24.13 19.55
N LEU A 394 3.72 -24.00 20.09
CA LEU A 394 2.57 -23.46 19.35
C LEU A 394 2.72 -21.98 18.99
N ALA A 395 3.25 -21.16 19.91
CA ALA A 395 3.55 -19.76 19.66
C ALA A 395 4.64 -19.61 18.59
N ALA A 396 5.72 -20.40 18.69
CA ALA A 396 6.79 -20.44 17.71
C ALA A 396 6.28 -20.92 16.33
N ALA A 397 5.43 -21.95 16.29
CA ALA A 397 4.81 -22.44 15.05
C ALA A 397 3.89 -21.38 14.42
N SER A 398 3.12 -20.67 15.23
CA SER A 398 2.24 -19.57 14.77
C SER A 398 3.05 -18.41 14.20
N LEU A 399 4.10 -17.97 14.91
CA LEU A 399 5.02 -16.92 14.45
C LEU A 399 5.78 -17.33 13.19
N TRP A 400 6.21 -18.59 13.14
CA TRP A 400 6.86 -19.18 11.98
C TRP A 400 5.93 -19.14 10.77
N TYR A 401 4.69 -19.61 10.93
CA TYR A 401 3.68 -19.56 9.88
C TYR A 401 3.43 -18.13 9.37
N LEU A 402 3.19 -17.18 10.27
CA LEU A 402 3.01 -15.76 9.90
C LEU A 402 4.22 -15.19 9.14
N SER A 403 5.43 -15.62 9.50
CA SER A 403 6.65 -15.21 8.80
C SER A 403 6.75 -15.83 7.41
N VAL A 404 6.39 -17.10 7.26
CA VAL A 404 6.31 -17.80 5.96
C VAL A 404 5.27 -17.12 5.08
N GLU A 405 4.12 -16.79 5.64
CA GLU A 405 3.03 -16.14 4.94
C GLU A 405 3.40 -14.71 4.50
N ALA A 406 3.94 -13.89 5.41
CA ALA A 406 4.46 -12.57 5.04
C ALA A 406 5.48 -12.68 3.88
N ARG A 407 6.36 -13.68 3.93
CA ARG A 407 7.30 -13.93 2.84
C ARG A 407 6.62 -14.37 1.54
N ASN A 408 5.64 -15.26 1.59
CA ASN A 408 4.89 -15.73 0.42
C ASN A 408 4.07 -14.61 -0.23
N HIS A 409 3.61 -13.64 0.57
CA HIS A 409 3.00 -12.40 0.09
C HIS A 409 4.02 -11.30 -0.24
N GLY A 410 5.30 -11.66 -0.29
CA GLY A 410 6.34 -10.86 -0.91
C GLY A 410 7.04 -9.87 0.02
N VAL A 411 6.85 -9.92 1.34
CA VAL A 411 7.32 -8.90 2.29
C VAL A 411 8.87 -8.85 2.49
N GLY A 412 9.64 -9.70 1.82
CA GLY A 412 11.11 -9.68 1.87
C GLY A 412 11.74 -8.63 0.92
N PRO A 413 12.85 -7.96 1.30
CA PRO A 413 13.58 -7.12 0.38
C PRO A 413 14.24 -7.96 -0.68
N VAL A 414 14.20 -7.40 -1.88
CA VAL A 414 14.84 -7.95 -3.07
C VAL A 414 16.20 -7.28 -3.19
N ASP A 415 17.13 -7.68 -2.34
CA ASP A 415 18.46 -7.03 -2.29
C ASP A 415 19.64 -7.96 -2.57
N THR A 416 19.44 -9.14 -3.17
CA THR A 416 20.60 -10.01 -3.49
C THR A 416 20.62 -10.62 -4.89
N TYR A 417 19.72 -10.21 -5.78
CA TYR A 417 19.87 -10.42 -7.22
C TYR A 417 19.99 -9.09 -7.96
N ARG A 418 20.72 -8.13 -7.39
CA ARG A 418 21.48 -7.22 -8.24
C ARG A 418 22.52 -8.11 -8.94
N VAL A 419 22.11 -8.67 -10.07
CA VAL A 419 22.98 -9.38 -10.98
C VAL A 419 24.00 -8.34 -11.41
N ASP A 420 25.15 -8.28 -10.74
CA ASP A 420 26.37 -7.86 -11.42
C ASP A 420 26.34 -8.64 -12.74
N GLY A 421 26.27 -7.93 -13.87
CA GLY A 421 25.92 -8.45 -15.22
C GLY A 421 26.83 -9.53 -15.79
N ASP A 422 27.56 -10.24 -14.95
CA ASP A 422 28.39 -11.38 -15.23
C ASP A 422 27.54 -12.64 -15.39
N ALA A 423 26.94 -12.79 -16.58
CA ALA A 423 26.20 -13.98 -17.02
C ALA A 423 27.05 -15.27 -17.00
N SER A 424 28.35 -15.19 -16.72
CA SER A 424 29.24 -16.34 -16.59
C SER A 424 29.24 -16.98 -15.21
N ARG A 425 28.64 -16.34 -14.19
CA ARG A 425 28.60 -16.93 -12.84
C ARG A 425 27.57 -18.06 -12.78
N PRO A 426 27.99 -19.27 -12.34
CA PRO A 426 27.07 -20.40 -12.21
C PRO A 426 25.93 -20.04 -11.27
N GLN A 427 24.69 -20.34 -11.67
CA GLN A 427 23.52 -20.08 -10.82
C GLN A 427 23.77 -20.68 -9.42
N PRO A 428 23.59 -19.89 -8.36
CA PRO A 428 23.75 -20.39 -7.02
C PRO A 428 22.76 -21.53 -6.79
N ARG A 429 23.24 -22.66 -6.26
CA ARG A 429 22.40 -23.79 -5.88
C ARG A 429 21.26 -23.29 -4.99
N TRP A 430 20.04 -23.81 -5.15
CA TRP A 430 18.84 -23.35 -4.42
C TRP A 430 19.04 -23.20 -2.90
N TRP A 431 19.92 -24.00 -2.28
CA TRP A 431 20.26 -23.87 -0.86
C TRP A 431 21.10 -22.62 -0.55
N THR A 432 22.02 -22.15 -1.40
CA THR A 432 22.71 -20.86 -1.17
C THR A 432 21.77 -19.69 -1.37
N THR A 433 20.77 -19.80 -2.25
CA THR A 433 19.68 -18.82 -2.36
C THR A 433 18.82 -18.82 -1.11
N LEU A 434 18.53 -20.01 -0.55
CA LEU A 434 17.91 -20.14 0.77
C LEU A 434 18.76 -19.41 1.82
N TRP A 435 20.06 -19.72 1.97
CA TRP A 435 20.96 -19.11 2.96
C TRP A 435 21.31 -17.62 2.72
N ARG A 436 21.27 -17.11 1.48
CA ARG A 436 21.44 -15.67 1.19
C ARG A 436 20.15 -14.88 1.35
N SER A 437 18.99 -15.50 1.11
CA SER A 437 17.69 -14.95 1.51
C SER A 437 17.52 -14.90 3.04
N LEU A 438 18.43 -15.56 3.77
CA LEU A 438 18.59 -15.45 5.22
C LEU A 438 19.51 -14.26 5.63
N THR A 439 19.88 -13.34 4.73
CA THR A 439 20.60 -12.12 5.11
C THR A 439 19.75 -11.18 5.97
N VAL A 440 20.44 -10.39 6.79
CA VAL A 440 19.91 -9.78 8.02
C VAL A 440 18.83 -8.73 7.74
N ALA A 441 19.05 -7.81 6.78
CA ALA A 441 18.17 -6.65 6.57
C ALA A 441 16.74 -7.05 6.20
N GLY A 442 16.57 -8.11 5.42
CA GLY A 442 15.26 -8.52 4.93
C GLY A 442 14.40 -9.35 5.84
N ARG A 443 15.07 -10.17 6.63
CA ARG A 443 14.43 -10.88 7.72
C ARG A 443 13.80 -9.90 8.70
N TRP A 444 14.47 -8.79 9.00
CA TRP A 444 13.93 -7.83 9.95
C TRP A 444 12.65 -7.16 9.47
N THR A 445 12.50 -6.84 8.19
CA THR A 445 11.27 -6.21 7.69
C THR A 445 10.09 -7.17 7.72
N ALA A 446 10.26 -8.40 7.20
CA ALA A 446 9.22 -9.42 7.22
C ALA A 446 8.88 -9.85 8.64
N LEU A 447 9.89 -10.10 9.48
CA LEU A 447 9.71 -10.43 10.89
C LEU A 447 9.01 -9.29 11.63
N ARG A 448 9.39 -8.02 11.43
CA ARG A 448 8.73 -6.87 12.08
C ARG A 448 7.26 -6.76 11.69
N ARG A 449 6.92 -6.96 10.41
CA ARG A 449 5.53 -6.94 9.93
C ARG A 449 4.73 -8.15 10.45
N ALA A 450 5.33 -9.34 10.44
CA ALA A 450 4.74 -10.55 11.03
C ALA A 450 4.53 -10.39 12.54
N LEU A 451 5.50 -9.81 13.27
CA LEU A 451 5.39 -9.51 14.70
C LEU A 451 4.29 -8.48 14.98
N ALA A 452 4.12 -7.46 14.13
CA ALA A 452 3.04 -6.49 14.28
C ALA A 452 1.66 -7.16 14.15
N VAL A 453 1.48 -8.08 13.19
CA VAL A 453 0.24 -8.84 13.04
C VAL A 453 0.07 -9.87 14.16
N ALA A 454 1.14 -10.56 14.56
CA ALA A 454 1.13 -11.48 15.69
C ALA A 454 0.72 -10.77 16.98
N PHE A 455 1.21 -9.55 17.21
CA PHE A 455 0.85 -8.74 18.37
C PHE A 455 -0.66 -8.43 18.40
N ILE A 456 -1.24 -8.00 17.27
CA ILE A 456 -2.68 -7.78 17.15
C ILE A 456 -3.45 -9.08 17.41
N GLY A 457 -2.97 -10.20 16.85
CA GLY A 457 -3.53 -11.52 17.06
C GLY A 457 -3.51 -11.99 18.51
N ILE A 458 -2.37 -11.83 19.19
CA ILE A 458 -2.19 -12.14 20.61
C ILE A 458 -3.13 -11.28 21.46
N ALA A 459 -3.20 -9.97 21.20
CA ALA A 459 -4.11 -9.08 21.93
C ALA A 459 -5.57 -9.53 21.80
N HIS A 460 -5.99 -9.94 20.60
CA HIS A 460 -7.34 -10.47 20.38
C HIS A 460 -7.56 -11.84 21.02
N ALA A 461 -6.60 -12.75 20.87
CA ALA A 461 -6.65 -14.08 21.48
C ALA A 461 -6.72 -13.99 23.00
N LEU A 462 -5.94 -13.10 23.63
CA LEU A 462 -5.99 -12.84 25.06
C LEU A 462 -7.39 -12.40 25.49
N LEU A 463 -7.96 -11.45 24.76
CA LEU A 463 -9.27 -10.91 25.05
C LEU A 463 -10.36 -11.99 24.94
N VAL A 464 -10.31 -12.79 23.88
CA VAL A 464 -11.19 -13.95 23.67
C VAL A 464 -11.01 -14.96 24.80
N SER A 465 -9.78 -15.24 25.21
CA SER A 465 -9.47 -16.17 26.30
C SER A 465 -9.97 -15.67 27.65
N VAL A 466 -9.86 -14.37 27.95
CA VAL A 466 -10.45 -13.78 29.16
C VAL A 466 -11.97 -14.01 29.16
N ILE A 467 -12.66 -13.62 28.09
CA ILE A 467 -14.12 -13.79 27.99
C ILE A 467 -14.50 -15.27 28.09
N GLY A 468 -13.77 -16.13 27.38
CA GLY A 468 -14.02 -17.56 27.35
C GLY A 468 -13.85 -18.21 28.70
N THR A 469 -12.71 -18.00 29.36
CA THR A 469 -12.40 -18.63 30.65
C THR A 469 -13.19 -18.02 31.81
N MET A 470 -13.66 -16.77 31.69
CA MET A 470 -14.46 -16.12 32.73
C MET A 470 -15.95 -16.42 32.61
N ALA A 471 -16.51 -16.46 31.38
CA ALA A 471 -17.95 -16.56 31.18
C ALA A 471 -18.40 -17.87 30.54
N ILE A 472 -17.68 -18.32 29.51
CA ILE A 472 -18.13 -19.45 28.68
C ILE A 472 -17.75 -20.77 29.34
N LEU A 473 -16.47 -21.01 29.63
CA LEU A 473 -16.01 -22.26 30.23
C LEU A 473 -16.73 -22.54 31.56
N PRO A 474 -16.89 -21.58 32.50
CA PRO A 474 -17.62 -21.85 33.74
C PRO A 474 -19.08 -22.27 33.53
N ALA A 475 -19.70 -21.84 32.44
CA ALA A 475 -21.09 -22.18 32.12
C ALA A 475 -21.23 -23.53 31.40
N PHE A 476 -20.19 -23.99 30.71
CA PHE A 476 -20.26 -25.16 29.81
C PHE A 476 -19.33 -26.32 30.18
N SER A 477 -18.33 -26.13 31.05
CA SER A 477 -17.42 -27.20 31.47
C SER A 477 -17.95 -27.94 32.70
N GLU A 478 -17.66 -29.24 32.78
CA GLU A 478 -18.08 -30.11 33.90
C GLU A 478 -17.54 -29.60 35.25
N GLU A 479 -16.37 -28.95 35.26
CA GLU A 479 -15.73 -28.36 36.43
C GLU A 479 -15.73 -26.82 36.42
N GLY A 480 -16.76 -26.19 35.87
CA GLY A 480 -16.82 -24.73 35.75
C GLY A 480 -16.65 -23.97 37.08
N SER A 481 -17.07 -24.57 38.19
CA SER A 481 -16.87 -24.04 39.55
C SER A 481 -15.40 -24.00 39.97
N ALA A 482 -14.59 -25.00 39.61
CA ALA A 482 -13.16 -25.03 39.90
C ALA A 482 -12.43 -23.89 39.18
N LEU A 483 -12.79 -23.64 37.91
CA LEU A 483 -12.25 -22.51 37.15
C LEU A 483 -12.68 -21.16 37.76
N THR A 484 -13.90 -21.08 38.29
CA THR A 484 -14.39 -19.91 39.04
C THR A 484 -13.57 -19.67 40.32
N THR A 485 -13.17 -20.74 41.01
CA THR A 485 -12.29 -20.66 42.18
C THR A 485 -10.89 -20.21 41.81
N VAL A 486 -10.32 -20.70 40.72
CA VAL A 486 -9.03 -20.20 40.17
C VAL A 486 -9.14 -18.72 39.85
N TRP A 487 -10.26 -18.30 39.24
CA TRP A 487 -10.50 -16.90 38.98
C TRP A 487 -10.49 -16.09 40.25
N SER A 488 -11.13 -16.59 41.31
CA SER A 488 -11.28 -15.95 42.62
C SER A 488 -10.03 -16.01 43.51
N GLY A 489 -8.98 -16.73 43.08
CA GLY A 489 -7.76 -16.96 43.85
C GLY A 489 -6.70 -15.86 43.69
N PRO A 490 -5.50 -16.08 44.25
CA PRO A 490 -4.36 -15.19 44.07
C PRO A 490 -4.04 -14.95 42.59
N ALA A 491 -3.63 -13.73 42.24
CA ALA A 491 -3.34 -13.37 40.85
C ALA A 491 -2.25 -14.23 40.19
N SER A 492 -1.35 -14.85 40.97
CA SER A 492 -0.35 -15.80 40.46
C SER A 492 -0.96 -17.00 39.76
N ASP A 493 -2.15 -17.43 40.20
CA ASP A 493 -2.77 -18.68 39.78
C ASP A 493 -3.58 -18.50 38.49
N LEU A 494 -3.85 -17.25 38.11
CA LEU A 494 -4.56 -16.84 36.89
C LEU A 494 -3.71 -16.88 35.63
N TRP A 495 -2.42 -16.55 35.74
CA TRP A 495 -1.59 -16.31 34.57
C TRP A 495 -1.37 -17.56 33.73
N THR A 496 -1.20 -18.71 34.38
CA THR A 496 -0.99 -20.00 33.71
C THR A 496 -2.20 -20.40 32.85
N PRO A 497 -3.44 -20.51 33.37
CA PRO A 497 -4.61 -20.82 32.57
C PRO A 497 -4.86 -19.77 31.48
N LEU A 498 -4.68 -18.48 31.79
CA LEU A 498 -4.92 -17.41 30.82
C LEU A 498 -3.91 -17.45 29.65
N PHE A 499 -2.62 -17.67 29.95
CA PHE A 499 -1.59 -17.76 28.92
C PHE A 499 -1.75 -19.02 28.05
N ASN A 500 -2.10 -20.16 28.68
CA ASN A 500 -2.43 -21.39 27.97
C ASN A 500 -3.65 -21.18 27.06
N ALA A 501 -4.73 -20.59 27.57
CA ALA A 501 -5.93 -20.28 26.80
C ALA A 501 -5.60 -19.34 25.63
N THR A 502 -4.84 -18.28 25.87
CA THR A 502 -4.44 -17.30 24.85
C THR A 502 -3.66 -17.97 23.73
N THR A 503 -2.74 -18.87 24.09
CA THR A 503 -1.94 -19.59 23.12
C THR A 503 -2.79 -20.56 22.30
N TRP A 504 -3.69 -21.32 22.93
CA TRP A 504 -4.61 -22.20 22.20
C TRP A 504 -5.53 -21.42 21.28
N CYS A 505 -6.07 -20.29 21.73
CA CYS A 505 -6.84 -19.36 20.90
C CYS A 505 -6.02 -18.86 19.71
N LEU A 506 -4.79 -18.38 19.92
CA LEU A 506 -3.93 -17.92 18.84
C LEU A 506 -3.60 -19.05 17.85
N ALA A 507 -3.18 -20.21 18.36
CA ALA A 507 -2.75 -21.34 17.55
C ALA A 507 -3.91 -21.90 16.73
N ALA A 508 -5.05 -22.18 17.37
CA ALA A 508 -6.26 -22.62 16.65
C ALA A 508 -6.69 -21.58 15.61
N GLY A 509 -6.55 -20.29 15.93
CA GLY A 509 -6.80 -19.22 14.99
C GLY A 509 -5.89 -19.27 13.76
N VAL A 510 -4.59 -19.44 13.95
CA VAL A 510 -3.64 -19.58 12.84
C VAL A 510 -3.87 -20.86 12.04
N PHE A 511 -4.02 -22.01 12.72
CA PHE A 511 -4.22 -23.31 12.05
C PHE A 511 -5.55 -23.41 11.30
N SER A 512 -6.63 -22.84 11.83
CA SER A 512 -7.91 -22.84 11.13
C SER A 512 -7.82 -22.11 9.79
N GLN A 513 -6.97 -21.09 9.67
CA GLN A 513 -6.77 -20.42 8.39
C GLN A 513 -5.98 -21.26 7.40
N ILE A 514 -4.97 -21.99 7.87
CA ILE A 514 -4.24 -22.97 7.04
C ILE A 514 -5.22 -23.98 6.43
N LEU A 515 -6.23 -24.40 7.19
CA LEU A 515 -7.17 -25.44 6.78
C LEU A 515 -8.33 -24.92 5.91
N TRP A 516 -8.78 -23.68 6.10
CA TRP A 516 -10.02 -23.19 5.48
C TRP A 516 -9.85 -22.22 4.31
N ASP A 517 -8.67 -21.63 4.08
CA ASP A 517 -8.55 -20.59 3.05
C ASP A 517 -7.18 -20.47 2.38
N ASP A 518 -7.21 -20.21 1.07
CA ASP A 518 -6.03 -19.88 0.25
C ASP A 518 -5.64 -18.39 0.33
N GLN A 519 -6.43 -17.59 1.05
CA GLN A 519 -6.22 -16.14 1.18
C GLN A 519 -5.40 -15.80 2.44
N PRO A 520 -4.60 -14.71 2.40
CA PRO A 520 -3.76 -14.32 3.54
C PRO A 520 -4.55 -14.10 4.84
N ILE A 521 -3.90 -14.34 5.98
CA ILE A 521 -4.39 -14.05 7.34
C ILE A 521 -4.78 -12.59 7.54
N THR A 522 -4.13 -11.72 6.79
CA THR A 522 -4.36 -10.28 6.78
C THR A 522 -5.47 -9.86 5.82
N ALA A 523 -6.00 -10.76 4.98
CA ALA A 523 -7.14 -10.47 4.14
C ALA A 523 -8.34 -10.11 5.02
N SER A 524 -9.02 -9.01 4.67
CA SER A 524 -10.23 -8.61 5.38
C SER A 524 -11.32 -9.67 5.23
N LEU A 525 -12.06 -9.95 6.31
CA LEU A 525 -13.27 -10.77 6.25
C LEU A 525 -14.38 -10.16 5.39
N ALA A 526 -14.34 -8.84 5.16
CA ALA A 526 -15.46 -8.11 4.58
C ALA A 526 -15.74 -8.50 3.12
N HIS A 527 -14.74 -8.83 2.31
CA HIS A 527 -14.90 -8.94 0.86
C HIS A 527 -14.13 -10.14 0.28
N ARG A 528 -14.70 -11.34 0.37
CA ARG A 528 -14.62 -12.20 -0.81
C ARG A 528 -15.52 -11.52 -1.85
N ARG A 529 -14.95 -10.74 -2.77
CA ARG A 529 -15.63 -10.50 -4.05
C ARG A 529 -15.93 -11.90 -4.57
N TRP A 530 -17.19 -12.32 -4.50
CA TRP A 530 -17.70 -13.42 -5.30
C TRP A 530 -17.36 -12.99 -6.73
N LYS A 531 -16.19 -13.42 -7.22
CA LYS A 531 -15.77 -13.20 -8.60
C LYS A 531 -16.98 -13.68 -9.39
N HIS A 532 -17.69 -12.75 -10.00
CA HIS A 532 -18.73 -13.09 -10.94
C HIS A 532 -18.07 -14.05 -11.90
N GLY A 533 -18.55 -15.30 -11.91
CA GLY A 533 -18.07 -16.33 -12.81
C GLY A 533 -18.01 -15.71 -14.19
N ARG A 534 -16.80 -15.68 -14.76
CA ARG A 534 -16.68 -15.53 -16.19
C ARG A 534 -16.99 -16.87 -16.82
#